data_AF-A0A351YVJ9-F1
#
_entry.id   AF-A0A351YVJ9-F1
#
_cell.length_a   1.000
_cell.length_b   1.000
_cell.length_c   1.000
_cell.angle_alpha   90.00
_cell.angle_beta   90.00
_cell.angle_gamma   90.00
#
_symmetry.space_group_name_H-M   'P 1'
#
loop_
_entity.id
_entity.type
_entity.pdbx_description
1 polymer ?
#
loop_
_entity_poly.entity_id
_entity_poly.type
_entity_poly.pdbx_seq_one_letter_code
_entity_poly.pdbx_strand_id
1 'polypeptide(L)'
;ELEDQKKAQEEREKTFNNQVKKYEDNKRNTEQIVQWLVGMQPQAAVEKLMAMPDQQVIDVLRQAEEDAQASGTASSTAYWLQLMPDERVGQLMRKMQSKPTTLDE
;
A
#
# COMPACT_ATOMS: atom_id res chain seq x y z
N GLU A 1 -8.59 -37.63 -17.77
CA GLU A 1 -7.16 -37.23 -17.73
C GLU A 1 -6.85 -35.95 -18.49
N LEU A 2 -6.85 -35.90 -19.82
CA LEU A 2 -6.55 -34.64 -20.56
C LEU A 2 -7.53 -33.51 -20.27
N GLU A 3 -8.81 -33.84 -20.08
CA GLU A 3 -9.87 -32.87 -19.79
C GLU A 3 -9.80 -32.35 -18.35
N ASP A 4 -9.38 -33.20 -17.40
CA ASP A 4 -9.16 -32.81 -16.00
C ASP A 4 -7.90 -31.94 -15.86
N GLN A 5 -6.85 -32.24 -16.63
CA GLN A 5 -5.65 -31.40 -16.70
C GLN A 5 -5.95 -30.02 -17.31
N LYS A 6 -6.80 -29.95 -18.34
CA LYS A 6 -7.25 -28.67 -18.91
C LYS A 6 -8.04 -27.84 -17.90
N LYS A 7 -9.02 -28.45 -17.21
CA LYS A 7 -9.80 -27.76 -16.17
C LYS A 7 -8.92 -27.24 -15.04
N ALA A 8 -7.99 -28.07 -14.55
CA ALA A 8 -7.05 -27.66 -13.50
C ALA A 8 -6.14 -26.50 -13.95
N GLN A 9 -5.77 -26.44 -15.23
CA GLN A 9 -4.97 -25.35 -15.78
C GLN A 9 -5.78 -24.06 -15.93
N GLU A 10 -7.02 -24.15 -16.43
CA GLU A 10 -7.94 -23.01 -16.54
C GLU A 10 -8.26 -22.40 -15.16
N GLU A 11 -8.45 -23.23 -14.12
CA GLU A 11 -8.68 -22.76 -12.75
C GLU A 11 -7.46 -22.04 -12.16
N ARG A 12 -6.24 -22.53 -12.44
CA ARG A 12 -5.00 -21.86 -12.05
C ARG A 12 -4.84 -20.51 -12.74
N GLU A 13 -5.07 -20.45 -14.05
CA GLU A 13 -5.01 -19.20 -14.82
C GLU A 13 -6.04 -18.19 -14.32
N LYS A 14 -7.27 -18.63 -14.05
CA LYS A 14 -8.32 -17.78 -13.47
C LYS A 14 -7.93 -17.26 -12.09
N THR A 15 -7.38 -18.11 -11.23
CA THR A 15 -6.94 -17.73 -9.88
C THR A 15 -5.81 -16.71 -9.94
N PHE A 16 -4.80 -16.99 -10.79
CA PHE A 16 -3.69 -16.08 -11.03
C PHE A 16 -4.15 -14.71 -11.55
N ASN A 17 -4.99 -14.70 -12.59
CA ASN A 17 -5.52 -13.46 -13.15
C ASN A 17 -6.32 -12.64 -12.12
N ASN A 18 -7.09 -13.32 -11.26
CA ASN A 18 -7.80 -12.66 -10.17
C ASN A 18 -6.86 -12.06 -9.12
N GLN A 19 -5.75 -12.73 -8.81
CA GLN A 19 -4.74 -12.22 -7.88
C GLN A 19 -4.00 -11.01 -8.47
N VAL A 20 -3.59 -11.09 -9.74
CA VAL A 20 -2.97 -9.97 -10.46
C VAL A 20 -3.90 -8.76 -10.48
N LYS A 21 -5.17 -8.96 -10.85
CA LYS A 21 -6.16 -7.87 -10.87
C LYS A 21 -6.34 -7.23 -9.50
N LYS A 22 -6.47 -8.03 -8.43
CA LYS A 22 -6.58 -7.49 -7.07
C LYS A 22 -5.35 -6.67 -6.68
N TYR A 23 -4.16 -7.13 -7.05
CA TYR A 23 -2.92 -6.40 -6.80
C TYR A 23 -2.89 -5.06 -7.55
N GLU A 24 -3.25 -5.04 -8.84
CA GLU A 24 -3.35 -3.82 -9.65
C GLU A 24 -4.39 -2.85 -9.10
N ASP A 25 -5.57 -3.34 -8.73
CA ASP A 25 -6.65 -2.53 -8.15
C ASP A 25 -6.20 -1.91 -6.82
N ASN A 26 -5.53 -2.69 -5.96
CA ASN A 26 -5.00 -2.20 -4.69
C ASN A 26 -3.93 -1.13 -4.90
N LYS A 27 -3.02 -1.34 -5.86
CA LYS A 27 -1.99 -0.33 -6.20
C LYS A 27 -2.63 0.97 -6.67
N ARG A 28 -3.58 0.89 -7.61
CA ARG A 28 -4.30 2.06 -8.14
C ARG A 28 -5.07 2.83 -7.07
N ASN A 29 -5.65 2.11 -6.10
CA ASN A 29 -6.33 2.73 -4.98
C ASN A 29 -5.36 3.48 -4.06
N THR A 30 -4.20 2.87 -3.77
CA THR A 30 -3.13 3.52 -2.98
C THR A 30 -2.60 4.77 -3.68
N GLU A 31 -2.32 4.71 -4.99
CA GLU A 31 -1.87 5.87 -5.78
C GLU A 31 -2.88 7.04 -5.70
N GLN A 32 -4.17 6.76 -5.83
CA GLN A 32 -5.21 7.79 -5.71
C GLN A 32 -5.26 8.40 -4.30
N ILE A 33 -5.14 7.57 -3.26
CA ILE A 33 -5.11 8.04 -1.86
C ILE A 33 -3.91 8.98 -1.65
N VAL A 34 -2.72 8.63 -2.15
CA VAL A 34 -1.53 9.48 -2.08
C VAL A 34 -1.79 10.83 -2.74
N GLN A 35 -2.30 10.83 -3.97
CA GLN A 35 -2.59 12.07 -4.70
C GLN A 35 -3.54 12.99 -3.94
N TRP A 36 -4.58 12.42 -3.31
CA TRP A 36 -5.50 13.20 -2.48
C TRP A 36 -4.81 13.76 -1.24
N LEU A 37 -3.99 12.97 -0.54
CA LEU A 37 -3.32 13.38 0.70
C LEU A 37 -2.24 14.44 0.47
N VAL A 38 -1.50 14.37 -0.64
CA VAL A 38 -0.48 15.38 -0.97
C VAL A 38 -1.09 16.76 -1.20
N GLY A 39 -2.32 16.83 -1.75
CA GLY A 39 -3.04 18.09 -1.94
C GLY A 39 -3.73 18.64 -0.69
N MET A 40 -3.79 17.88 0.41
CA MET A 40 -4.47 18.27 1.64
C MET A 40 -3.58 19.10 2.57
N GLN A 41 -4.22 19.84 3.48
CA GLN A 41 -3.51 20.39 4.63
C GLN A 41 -2.91 19.24 5.45
N PRO A 42 -1.63 19.31 5.85
CA PRO A 42 -0.95 18.13 6.38
C PRO A 42 -1.56 17.54 7.66
N GLN A 43 -2.11 18.38 8.54
CA GLN A 43 -2.80 17.90 9.73
C GLN A 43 -4.05 17.06 9.35
N ALA A 44 -4.81 17.51 8.36
CA ALA A 44 -5.98 16.77 7.87
C ALA A 44 -5.56 15.46 7.17
N ALA A 45 -4.44 15.46 6.44
CA ALA A 45 -3.90 14.24 5.84
C ALA A 45 -3.54 13.22 6.93
N VAL A 46 -2.88 13.67 8.01
CA VAL A 46 -2.53 12.83 9.16
C VAL A 46 -3.77 12.28 9.85
N GLU A 47 -4.82 13.07 10.06
CA GLU A 47 -6.09 12.59 10.59
C GLU A 47 -6.69 11.46 9.75
N LYS A 48 -6.60 11.54 8.41
CA LYS A 48 -7.04 10.46 7.53
C LYS A 48 -6.17 9.22 7.65
N LEU A 49 -4.84 9.39 7.69
CA LEU A 49 -3.88 8.29 7.88
C LEU A 49 -4.10 7.59 9.23
N MET A 50 -4.40 8.34 10.29
CA MET A 50 -4.69 7.79 11.63
C MET A 50 -5.96 6.93 11.67
N ALA A 51 -6.89 7.14 10.75
CA ALA A 51 -8.12 6.35 10.63
C ALA A 51 -7.95 5.06 9.79
N MET A 52 -6.79 4.86 9.16
CA MET A 52 -6.51 3.71 8.30
C MET A 52 -5.84 2.56 9.07
N PRO A 53 -6.03 1.30 8.64
CA PRO A 53 -5.24 0.16 9.11
C PRO A 53 -3.75 0.36 8.81
N ASP A 54 -2.90 -0.17 9.67
CA ASP A 54 -1.45 0.05 9.61
C ASP A 54 -0.84 -0.31 8.26
N GLN A 55 -1.26 -1.43 7.67
CA GLN A 55 -0.73 -1.87 6.38
C GLN A 55 -1.08 -0.87 5.26
N GLN A 56 -2.29 -0.31 5.27
CA GLN A 56 -2.70 0.70 4.30
C GLN A 56 -1.92 2.00 4.49
N VAL A 57 -1.69 2.43 5.73
CA VAL A 57 -0.84 3.60 6.01
C VAL A 57 0.56 3.37 5.46
N ILE A 58 1.14 2.20 5.71
CA ILE A 58 2.47 1.84 5.23
C ILE A 58 2.54 1.89 3.70
N ASP A 59 1.56 1.31 3.01
CA ASP A 59 1.53 1.28 1.55
C ASP A 59 1.40 2.70 0.97
N VAL A 60 0.60 3.56 1.60
CA VAL A 60 0.50 4.99 1.23
C VAL A 60 1.82 5.73 1.46
N LEU A 61 2.49 5.54 2.60
CA LEU A 61 3.78 6.18 2.88
C LEU A 61 4.88 5.75 1.90
N ARG A 62 4.89 4.46 1.51
CA ARG A 62 5.81 3.93 0.50
C ARG A 62 5.53 4.51 -0.88
N GLN A 63 4.26 4.49 -1.31
CA GLN A 63 3.88 5.05 -2.61
C GLN A 63 4.16 6.56 -2.70
N ALA A 64 3.91 7.32 -1.63
CA ALA A 64 4.25 8.75 -1.59
C ALA A 64 5.75 9.01 -1.71
N GLU A 65 6.58 8.15 -1.12
CA GLU A 65 8.03 8.22 -1.24
C GLU A 65 8.49 7.87 -2.67
N GLU A 66 7.95 6.81 -3.25
CA GLU A 66 8.22 6.41 -4.64
C GLU A 66 7.83 7.51 -5.63
N ASP A 67 6.66 8.12 -5.47
CA ASP A 67 6.17 9.22 -6.32
C ASP A 67 7.08 10.46 -6.23
N ALA A 68 7.51 10.81 -5.02
CA ALA A 68 8.42 11.93 -4.78
C ALA A 68 9.80 11.68 -5.41
N GLN A 69 10.34 10.47 -5.26
CA GLN A 69 11.60 10.07 -5.90
C GLN A 69 11.49 10.09 -7.43
N ALA A 70 10.41 9.56 -7.98
CA ALA A 70 10.18 9.53 -9.43
C ALA A 70 10.03 10.94 -10.04
N SER A 71 9.46 11.88 -9.29
CA SER A 71 9.28 13.28 -9.72
C SER A 71 10.44 14.21 -9.34
N GLY A 72 11.41 13.72 -8.56
CA GLY A 72 12.54 14.53 -8.07
C GLY A 72 12.13 15.60 -7.05
N THR A 73 11.02 15.39 -6.34
CA THR A 73 10.51 16.31 -5.31
C THR A 73 10.78 15.80 -3.90
N ALA A 74 10.59 16.68 -2.91
CA ALA A 74 10.57 16.25 -1.52
C ALA A 74 9.30 15.42 -1.22
N SER A 75 9.45 14.41 -0.36
CA SER A 75 8.36 13.55 0.08
C SER A 75 7.59 14.16 1.24
N SER A 76 6.25 14.05 1.20
CA SER A 76 5.37 14.44 2.31
C SER A 76 5.42 13.46 3.48
N THR A 77 5.98 12.25 3.29
CA THR A 77 6.07 11.18 4.28
C THR A 77 6.73 11.64 5.57
N ALA A 78 7.88 12.33 5.48
CA ALA A 78 8.59 12.81 6.66
C ALA A 78 7.75 13.81 7.47
N TYR A 79 7.00 14.66 6.79
CA TYR A 79 6.15 15.66 7.45
C TYR A 79 4.93 15.02 8.12
N TRP A 80 4.28 14.06 7.47
CA TRP A 80 3.17 13.33 8.08
C TRP A 80 3.62 12.54 9.31
N LEU A 81 4.79 11.90 9.25
CA LEU A 81 5.34 11.16 10.41
C LEU A 81 5.60 12.08 11.60
N GLN A 82 6.09 13.30 11.39
CA GLN A 82 6.33 14.28 12.46
C GLN A 82 5.04 14.75 13.15
N LEU A 83 3.91 14.70 12.45
CA LEU A 83 2.61 15.12 12.96
C LEU A 83 1.81 13.98 13.60
N MET A 84 2.23 12.72 13.40
CA MET A 84 1.62 11.56 14.03
C MET A 84 2.10 11.40 15.49
N PRO A 85 1.30 10.75 16.35
CA PRO A 85 1.77 10.37 17.68
C PRO A 85 2.96 9.41 17.62
N ASP A 86 3.97 9.60 18.48
CA ASP A 86 5.20 8.79 18.50
C ASP A 86 4.94 7.29 18.62
N GLU A 87 3.96 6.89 19.43
CA GLU A 87 3.57 5.49 19.59
C GLU A 87 3.12 4.88 18.25
N ARG A 88 2.32 5.64 17.48
CA ARG A 88 1.84 5.22 16.17
C ARG A 88 3.00 5.06 15.20
N VAL A 89 3.89 6.05 15.15
CA VAL A 89 5.09 6.02 14.30
C VAL A 89 5.93 4.79 14.63
N GLY A 90 6.17 4.51 15.92
CA GLY A 90 6.91 3.34 16.36
C GLY A 90 6.27 2.01 15.91
N GLN A 91 4.94 1.90 15.97
CA GLN A 91 4.22 0.72 15.48
C GLN A 91 4.37 0.54 13.95
N LEU A 92 4.19 1.62 13.18
CA LEU A 92 4.34 1.60 11.73
C LEU A 92 5.77 1.23 11.31
N MET A 93 6.78 1.82 11.96
CA MET A 93 8.20 1.56 11.68
C MET A 93 8.57 0.10 11.95
N ARG A 94 8.09 -0.49 13.06
CA ARG A 94 8.30 -1.92 13.35
C ARG A 94 7.69 -2.81 12.26
N LYS A 95 6.45 -2.49 11.84
CA LYS A 95 5.73 -3.22 10.79
C LYS A 95 6.36 -3.07 9.40
N MET A 96 7.00 -1.93 9.12
CA MET A 96 7.74 -1.73 7.88
C MET A 96 9.04 -2.53 7.82
N GLN A 97 9.70 -2.75 8.96
CA GLN A 97 10.95 -3.52 9.06
C GLN A 97 10.71 -5.03 8.98
N SER A 98 9.60 -5.52 9.55
CA SER A 98 9.12 -6.86 9.22
C SER A 98 8.70 -6.86 7.75
N LYS A 99 9.45 -7.54 6.87
CA LYS A 99 8.99 -7.80 5.51
C LYS A 99 7.52 -8.25 5.59
N PRO A 100 6.63 -7.77 4.71
CA PRO A 100 5.31 -8.36 4.62
C PRO A 100 5.50 -9.86 4.38
N THR A 101 5.07 -10.69 5.32
CA THR A 101 4.75 -12.09 5.07
C THR A 101 3.48 -12.12 4.23
N THR A 102 3.55 -11.58 3.01
CA THR A 102 2.54 -11.84 1.98
C THR A 102 3.15 -12.86 1.03
N LEU A 103 3.26 -14.09 1.56
CA LEU A 103 3.39 -15.36 0.85
C LEU A 103 3.20 -16.50 1.87
N ASP A 104 2.30 -16.33 2.84
CA ASP A 104 1.82 -17.46 3.64
C ASP A 104 0.42 -17.85 3.12
N GLU A 105 0.42 -19.09 2.61
CA GLU A 105 -0.59 -20.00 2.04
C GLU A 105 -2.09 -19.65 2.11
#